data_AF-A0A6P4XQM6-F1
#
_entry.id   AF-A0A6P4XQM6-F1
#
_cell.length_a   1.000
_cell.length_b   1.000
_cell.length_c   1.000
_cell.angle_alpha   90.00
_cell.angle_beta   90.00
_cell.angle_gamma   90.00
#
_symmetry.space_group_name_H-M   'P 1'
#
loop_
_entity.id
_entity.type
_entity.pdbx_description
1 polymer ?
#
loop_
_entity_poly.entity_id
_entity_poly.type
_entity_poly.pdbx_seq_one_letter_code
_entity_poly.pdbx_strand_id
1 'polypeptide(L)'
;MASSTNNKTSTSPGSTTVTTPSSKKPCYVRDYIAQLDRDFLLVLVLEYFDESLVLLKRYMCWQLTDIFYKIQNSREYGFKEEDLSPKMKKIHRNWSRADYLIYEHFNRTLWDKIAREGEDFFNELARFKEINQMTSRFCDVTVVKNSTADKRFGASRWNDEFVIDGKFCGVLNTRHLHSLKRMHVEELRKNGVNMPWPKWLGPPPKKPADKKQPQPQSKPAEKQKPKPPVKRTVTVKRIKSSKKRRH
;
A
#
# COMPACT_ATOMS: atom_id res chain seq x y z
N MET A 1 -46.22 68.52 50.24
CA MET A 1 -45.86 68.40 48.82
C MET A 1 -45.96 66.94 48.42
N ALA A 2 -46.67 66.68 47.32
CA ALA A 2 -46.82 65.45 46.55
C ALA A 2 -47.45 64.19 47.21
N SER A 3 -48.76 64.04 46.98
CA SER A 3 -49.47 62.76 46.84
C SER A 3 -48.96 61.95 45.65
N SER A 4 -49.01 60.62 45.73
CA SER A 4 -49.91 59.80 44.88
C SER A 4 -49.68 58.30 45.08
N THR A 5 -50.79 57.61 45.33
CA THR A 5 -51.01 56.17 45.24
C THR A 5 -50.90 55.68 43.78
N ASN A 6 -50.63 54.38 43.58
CA ASN A 6 -51.54 53.47 42.88
C ASN A 6 -50.99 52.02 42.79
N ASN A 7 -51.91 51.09 43.08
CA ASN A 7 -51.79 49.64 42.93
C ASN A 7 -51.73 49.20 41.45
N LYS A 8 -51.03 48.10 41.16
CA LYS A 8 -51.46 47.16 40.11
C LYS A 8 -50.82 45.77 40.26
N THR A 9 -51.64 44.80 40.65
CA THR A 9 -51.37 43.37 40.49
C THR A 9 -51.70 42.98 39.05
N SER A 10 -50.81 42.27 38.35
CA SER A 10 -51.15 41.56 37.11
C SER A 10 -50.39 40.25 37.02
N THR A 11 -51.18 39.19 36.89
CA THR A 11 -50.84 37.79 36.84
C THR A 11 -50.44 37.36 35.41
N SER A 12 -49.45 36.46 35.32
CA SER A 12 -49.11 35.53 34.20
C SER A 12 -48.42 36.10 32.93
N PRO A 13 -47.68 35.28 32.14
CA PRO A 13 -47.55 33.81 32.17
C PRO A 13 -46.11 33.27 32.29
N GLY A 14 -46.02 32.00 32.68
CA GLY A 14 -44.79 31.23 32.78
C GLY A 14 -43.99 31.20 31.48
N SER A 15 -42.75 31.66 31.55
CA SER A 15 -41.74 31.36 30.56
C SER A 15 -41.26 29.95 30.82
N THR A 16 -41.86 28.99 30.12
CA THR A 16 -41.30 27.64 29.96
C THR A 16 -39.93 27.82 29.33
N THR A 17 -38.88 27.82 30.15
CA THR A 17 -37.52 27.64 29.67
C THR A 17 -37.46 26.23 29.10
N VAL A 18 -37.63 26.15 27.78
CA VAL A 18 -37.24 24.98 26.98
C VAL A 18 -35.78 24.74 27.32
N THR A 19 -35.56 23.79 28.23
CA THR A 19 -34.22 23.34 28.59
C THR A 19 -33.74 22.51 27.40
N THR A 20 -33.09 23.19 26.45
CA THR A 20 -32.33 22.54 25.38
C THR A 20 -31.31 21.61 26.05
N PRO A 21 -31.33 20.30 25.79
CA PRO A 21 -30.42 19.38 26.46
C PRO A 21 -28.98 19.67 26.01
N SER A 22 -28.22 20.14 26.99
CA SER A 22 -26.77 20.23 27.10
C SER A 22 -25.99 19.37 26.10
N SER A 23 -25.14 20.08 25.35
CA SER A 23 -24.05 19.62 24.49
C SER A 23 -23.09 18.65 25.18
N LYS A 24 -23.43 17.36 25.14
CA LYS A 24 -22.52 16.26 25.46
C LYS A 24 -21.66 15.94 24.21
N LYS A 25 -20.32 15.89 24.17
CA LYS A 25 -19.25 15.99 25.18
C LYS A 25 -17.89 16.11 24.45
N PRO A 26 -17.09 17.19 24.61
CA PRO A 26 -15.66 17.15 24.28
C PRO A 26 -14.84 16.25 25.21
N CYS A 27 -15.36 15.90 26.41
CA CYS A 27 -14.70 14.96 27.31
C CYS A 27 -14.75 13.51 26.80
N TYR A 28 -15.84 13.07 26.18
CA TYR A 28 -15.97 11.68 25.70
C TYR A 28 -14.88 11.29 24.69
N VAL A 29 -14.57 12.18 23.74
CA VAL A 29 -13.51 11.91 22.75
C VAL A 29 -12.16 11.75 23.43
N ARG A 30 -11.86 12.58 24.44
CA ARG A 30 -10.60 12.49 25.19
C ARG A 30 -10.53 11.23 26.05
N ASP A 31 -11.63 10.87 26.70
CA ASP A 31 -11.72 9.65 27.50
C ASP A 31 -11.51 8.40 26.62
N TYR A 32 -12.08 8.41 25.41
CA TYR A 32 -11.90 7.36 24.43
C TYR A 32 -10.47 7.30 23.88
N ILE A 33 -9.85 8.44 23.56
CA ILE A 33 -8.43 8.50 23.17
C ILE A 33 -7.54 7.93 24.28
N ALA A 34 -7.80 8.29 25.53
CA ALA A 34 -7.05 7.78 26.68
C ALA A 34 -7.27 6.27 26.88
N GLN A 35 -8.46 5.75 26.57
CA GLN A 35 -8.70 4.32 26.54
C GLN A 35 -7.90 3.64 25.43
N LEU A 36 -7.96 4.15 24.20
CA LEU A 36 -7.20 3.59 23.08
C LEU A 36 -5.69 3.58 23.36
N ASP A 37 -5.16 4.62 23.98
CA ASP A 37 -3.73 4.70 24.33
C ASP A 37 -3.30 3.67 25.40
N ARG A 38 -4.25 3.20 26.23
CA ARG A 38 -4.02 2.09 27.16
C ARG A 38 -4.15 0.72 26.48
N ASP A 39 -5.12 0.59 25.59
CA ASP A 39 -5.48 -0.69 24.97
C ASP A 39 -4.52 -1.08 23.83
N PHE A 40 -3.98 -0.08 23.12
CA PHE A 40 -3.08 -0.29 21.97
C PHE A 40 -1.64 0.07 22.32
N LEU A 41 -0.75 -0.91 22.17
CA LEU A 41 0.70 -0.68 22.31
C LEU A 41 1.21 0.35 21.31
N LEU A 42 0.68 0.34 20.08
CA LEU A 42 1.05 1.27 19.00
C LEU A 42 -0.13 1.49 18.06
N VAL A 43 -0.36 2.76 17.70
CA VAL A 43 -1.27 3.16 16.63
C VAL A 43 -0.42 3.70 15.48
N LEU A 44 -0.59 3.15 14.28
CA LEU A 44 0.19 3.56 13.10
C LEU A 44 -0.37 4.87 12.53
N VAL A 45 0.51 5.77 12.11
CA VAL A 45 0.15 7.03 11.43
C VAL A 45 0.56 6.91 9.98
N LEU A 46 -0.39 7.11 9.05
CA LEU A 46 -0.17 6.81 7.63
C LEU A 46 0.85 7.75 6.96
N GLU A 47 0.93 9.00 7.41
CA GLU A 47 1.94 9.97 6.96
C GLU A 47 3.36 9.57 7.38
N TYR A 48 3.47 8.78 8.45
CA TYR A 48 4.72 8.25 9.01
C TYR A 48 4.68 6.73 9.05
N PHE A 49 4.18 6.13 7.96
CA PHE A 49 3.90 4.70 7.92
C PHE A 49 5.16 3.86 8.06
N ASP A 50 6.26 4.27 7.42
CA ASP A 50 7.56 3.58 7.53
C ASP A 50 8.08 3.61 8.97
N GLU A 51 8.04 4.78 9.61
CA GLU A 51 8.43 4.98 11.01
C GLU A 51 7.58 4.10 11.93
N SER A 52 6.27 4.09 11.69
CA SER A 52 5.32 3.29 12.46
C SER A 52 5.59 1.79 12.31
N LEU A 53 5.94 1.32 11.11
CA LEU A 53 6.25 -0.09 10.84
C LEU A 53 7.57 -0.55 11.48
N VAL A 54 8.62 0.27 11.41
CA VAL A 54 9.90 -0.06 12.05
C VAL A 54 9.73 -0.14 13.57
N LEU A 55 8.95 0.77 14.17
CA LEU A 55 8.64 0.70 15.59
C LEU A 55 7.80 -0.54 15.93
N LEU A 56 6.79 -0.86 15.12
CA LEU A 56 5.97 -2.07 15.29
C LEU A 56 6.83 -3.34 15.24
N LYS A 57 7.78 -3.42 14.29
CA LYS A 57 8.72 -4.53 14.16
C LYS A 57 9.48 -4.76 15.46
N ARG A 58 10.03 -3.70 16.07
CA ARG A 58 10.76 -3.80 17.33
C ARG A 58 9.88 -4.33 18.46
N TYR A 59 8.66 -3.81 18.59
CA TYR A 59 7.72 -4.20 19.64
C TYR A 59 7.21 -5.64 19.52
N MET A 60 7.08 -6.15 18.29
CA MET A 60 6.63 -7.53 18.04
C MET A 60 7.79 -8.53 17.89
N CYS A 61 9.04 -8.08 18.02
CA CYS A 61 10.24 -8.86 17.73
C CYS A 61 10.20 -9.52 16.33
N TRP A 62 9.67 -8.80 15.34
CA TRP A 62 9.54 -9.29 13.98
C TRP A 62 10.83 -9.18 13.19
N GLN A 63 10.93 -10.01 12.16
CA GLN A 63 12.00 -9.94 11.18
C GLN A 63 11.72 -8.79 10.20
N LEU A 64 12.76 -8.33 9.52
CA LEU A 64 12.62 -7.27 8.51
C LEU A 64 11.68 -7.67 7.38
N THR A 65 11.61 -8.96 7.05
CA THR A 65 10.75 -9.52 6.01
C THR A 65 9.26 -9.43 6.32
N ASP A 66 8.89 -9.35 7.60
CA ASP A 66 7.48 -9.35 8.04
C ASP A 66 6.80 -7.99 7.83
N ILE A 67 7.59 -6.91 7.71
CA ILE A 67 7.09 -5.54 7.53
C ILE A 67 7.24 -5.02 6.10
N PHE A 68 7.68 -5.85 5.15
CA PHE A 68 7.70 -5.44 3.75
C PHE A 68 6.30 -5.24 3.22
N TYR A 69 6.15 -4.16 2.47
CA TYR A 69 4.87 -3.80 1.89
C TYR A 69 5.08 -3.19 0.51
N LYS A 70 4.02 -3.25 -0.30
CA LYS A 70 3.97 -2.61 -1.59
C LYS A 70 2.73 -1.75 -1.69
N ILE A 71 2.92 -0.50 -2.09
CA ILE A 71 1.80 0.42 -2.31
C ILE A 71 1.07 -0.02 -3.58
N GLN A 72 -0.16 -0.47 -3.42
CA GLN A 72 -1.03 -0.89 -4.54
C GLN A 72 -2.25 0.02 -4.72
N ASN A 73 -2.55 0.89 -3.73
CA ASN A 73 -3.74 1.72 -3.66
C ASN A 73 -3.45 3.23 -3.86
N SER A 74 -2.33 3.59 -4.48
CA SER A 74 -2.05 4.99 -4.85
C SER A 74 -2.89 5.37 -6.06
N ARG A 75 -4.04 6.01 -5.82
CA ARG A 75 -4.79 6.70 -6.87
C ARG A 75 -4.30 8.14 -6.96
N GLU A 76 -3.81 8.52 -8.13
CA GLU A 76 -3.54 9.91 -8.46
C GLU A 76 -4.87 10.59 -8.77
N TYR A 77 -5.17 11.67 -8.06
CA TYR A 77 -6.39 12.45 -8.26
C TYR A 77 -5.92 13.86 -8.62
N GLY A 78 -6.39 14.42 -9.74
CA GLY A 78 -5.90 15.72 -10.23
C GLY A 78 -6.13 16.91 -9.28
N PHE A 79 -6.96 16.75 -8.25
CA PHE A 79 -7.20 17.77 -7.22
C PHE A 79 -6.31 17.62 -5.97
N LYS A 80 -5.42 16.62 -5.92
CA LYS A 80 -4.50 16.43 -4.78
C LYS A 80 -3.42 17.50 -4.68
N GLU A 81 -3.17 18.24 -5.76
CA GLU A 81 -2.07 19.20 -5.86
C GLU A 81 -2.43 20.59 -5.33
N GLU A 82 -3.72 20.90 -5.15
CA GLU A 82 -4.14 22.19 -4.62
C GLU A 82 -4.11 22.20 -3.08
N ASP A 83 -3.21 23.01 -2.53
CA ASP A 83 -3.08 23.18 -1.10
C ASP A 83 -4.27 23.96 -0.53
N LEU A 84 -5.01 23.37 0.41
CA LEU A 84 -6.23 23.99 0.95
C LEU A 84 -5.91 25.34 1.62
N SER A 85 -6.72 26.36 1.31
CA SER A 85 -6.64 27.67 1.96
C SER A 85 -6.72 27.54 3.49
N PRO A 86 -6.00 28.36 4.28
CA PRO A 86 -6.07 28.37 5.74
C PRO A 86 -7.51 28.44 6.30
N LYS A 87 -8.39 29.19 5.62
CA LYS A 87 -9.81 29.28 5.98
C LYS A 87 -10.52 27.93 5.84
N MET A 88 -10.25 27.20 4.76
CA MET A 88 -10.82 25.87 4.51
C MET A 88 -10.30 24.84 5.52
N LYS A 89 -8.99 24.87 5.81
CA LYS A 89 -8.37 24.03 6.86
C LYS A 89 -9.02 24.26 8.23
N LYS A 90 -9.31 25.52 8.59
CA LYS A 90 -10.00 25.85 9.85
C LYS A 90 -11.46 25.37 9.89
N ILE A 91 -12.19 25.50 8.79
CA ILE A 91 -13.58 24.98 8.68
C ILE A 91 -13.57 23.46 8.84
N HIS A 92 -12.69 22.76 8.12
CA HIS A 92 -12.56 21.32 8.22
C HIS A 92 -12.21 20.86 9.63
N ARG A 93 -11.28 21.54 10.30
CA ARG A 93 -10.93 21.27 11.71
C ARG A 93 -12.09 21.42 12.68
N ASN A 94 -12.95 22.40 12.46
CA ASN A 94 -14.15 22.55 13.29
C ASN A 94 -15.16 21.43 13.04
N TRP A 95 -15.29 20.96 11.80
CA TRP A 95 -16.21 19.89 11.43
C TRP A 95 -15.73 18.51 11.89
N SER A 96 -14.44 18.22 11.71
CA SER A 96 -13.78 16.93 11.99
C SER A 96 -12.98 16.98 13.29
N ARG A 97 -13.47 17.73 14.30
CA ARG A 97 -12.72 17.99 15.54
C ARG A 97 -12.25 16.71 16.25
N ALA A 98 -13.06 15.65 16.21
CA ALA A 98 -12.71 14.38 16.82
C ALA A 98 -11.49 13.72 16.16
N ASP A 99 -11.44 13.69 14.82
CA ASP A 99 -10.33 13.09 14.07
C ASP A 99 -9.02 13.86 14.29
N TYR A 100 -9.08 15.20 14.36
CA TYR A 100 -7.91 16.00 14.71
C TYR A 100 -7.39 15.69 16.11
N LEU A 101 -8.26 15.51 17.10
CA LEU A 101 -7.85 15.16 18.46
C LEU A 101 -7.17 13.78 18.51
N ILE A 102 -7.73 12.81 17.77
CA ILE A 102 -7.16 11.46 17.67
C ILE A 102 -5.79 11.52 16.98
N TYR A 103 -5.71 12.17 15.82
CA TYR A 103 -4.48 12.31 15.05
C TYR A 103 -3.38 13.02 15.85
N GLU A 104 -3.68 14.16 16.46
CA GLU A 104 -2.69 14.93 17.23
C GLU A 104 -2.18 14.14 18.44
N HIS A 105 -3.06 13.39 19.12
CA HIS A 105 -2.63 12.52 20.22
C HIS A 105 -1.69 11.43 19.72
N PHE A 106 -2.11 10.63 18.73
CA PHE A 106 -1.31 9.47 18.31
C PHE A 106 -0.06 9.84 17.54
N ASN A 107 -0.07 10.92 16.77
CA ASN A 107 1.14 11.48 16.15
C ASN A 107 2.16 11.89 17.23
N ARG A 108 1.74 12.61 18.26
CA ARG A 108 2.63 12.93 19.40
C ARG A 108 3.15 11.67 20.08
N THR A 109 2.27 10.73 20.44
CA THR A 109 2.70 9.50 21.13
C THR A 109 3.64 8.63 20.28
N LEU A 110 3.49 8.63 18.95
CA LEU A 110 4.39 7.94 18.03
C LEU A 110 5.80 8.54 18.13
N TRP A 111 5.92 9.86 18.02
CA TRP A 111 7.22 10.54 18.14
C TRP A 111 7.83 10.40 19.53
N ASP A 112 7.01 10.44 20.59
CA ASP A 112 7.48 10.17 21.95
C ASP A 112 8.03 8.74 22.08
N LYS A 113 7.42 7.76 21.43
CA LYS A 113 7.90 6.36 21.40
C LYS A 113 9.20 6.23 20.59
N ILE A 114 9.26 6.83 19.39
CA ILE A 114 10.46 6.85 18.55
C ILE A 114 11.64 7.52 19.28
N ALA A 115 11.41 8.63 19.98
CA ALA A 115 12.46 9.33 20.72
C ALA A 115 13.11 8.45 21.80
N ARG A 116 12.38 7.49 22.37
CA ARG A 116 12.91 6.53 23.37
C ARG A 116 13.76 5.41 22.76
N GLU A 117 13.62 5.14 21.46
CA GLU A 117 14.39 4.11 20.74
C GLU A 117 15.84 4.53 20.47
N GLY A 118 16.14 5.83 20.57
CA GLY A 118 17.46 6.41 20.33
C GLY A 118 17.79 6.66 18.85
N GLU A 119 18.93 7.30 18.59
CA GLU A 119 19.34 7.72 17.24
C GLU A 119 19.47 6.57 16.24
N ASP A 120 19.77 5.36 16.73
CA ASP A 120 19.93 4.19 15.90
C ASP A 120 18.66 3.79 15.15
N PHE A 121 17.49 4.19 15.67
CA PHE A 121 16.21 3.98 15.02
C PHE A 121 16.18 4.57 13.60
N PHE A 122 16.76 5.78 13.42
CA PHE A 122 16.74 6.44 12.12
C PHE A 122 17.67 5.78 11.11
N ASN A 123 18.75 5.16 11.57
CA ASN A 123 19.63 4.36 10.72
C ASN A 123 18.93 3.06 10.28
N GLU A 124 18.22 2.39 11.19
CA GLU A 124 17.36 1.24 10.85
C GLU A 124 16.28 1.63 9.84
N LEU A 125 15.61 2.76 10.07
CA LEU A 125 14.56 3.28 9.20
C LEU A 125 15.07 3.57 7.78
N ALA A 126 16.22 4.24 7.66
CA ALA A 126 16.84 4.51 6.37
C ALA A 126 17.16 3.20 5.63
N ARG A 127 17.70 2.21 6.35
CA ARG A 127 18.01 0.89 5.80
C ARG A 127 16.75 0.13 5.38
N PHE A 128 15.69 0.18 6.19
CA PHE A 128 14.39 -0.41 5.87
C PHE A 128 13.80 0.20 4.58
N LYS A 129 13.76 1.54 4.47
CA LYS A 129 13.25 2.24 3.28
C LYS A 129 14.01 1.83 2.01
N GLU A 130 15.33 1.72 2.09
CA GLU A 130 16.18 1.27 1.00
C GLU A 130 15.84 -0.17 0.57
N ILE A 131 15.85 -1.10 1.52
CA ILE A 131 15.59 -2.52 1.26
C ILE A 131 14.15 -2.73 0.75
N ASN A 132 13.16 -2.05 1.32
CA ASN A 132 11.76 -2.16 0.91
C ASN A 132 11.59 -1.67 -0.54
N GLN A 133 12.22 -0.55 -0.90
CA GLN A 133 12.23 -0.05 -2.29
C GLN A 133 12.91 -1.03 -3.25
N MET A 134 14.07 -1.58 -2.88
CA MET A 134 14.78 -2.59 -3.68
C MET A 134 13.95 -3.85 -3.87
N THR A 135 13.27 -4.30 -2.82
CA THR A 135 12.39 -5.49 -2.81
C THR A 135 11.18 -5.26 -3.70
N SER A 136 10.49 -4.11 -3.56
CA SER A 136 9.36 -3.76 -4.43
C SER A 136 9.76 -3.79 -5.91
N ARG A 137 10.87 -3.13 -6.28
CA ARG A 137 11.38 -3.10 -7.66
C ARG A 137 11.75 -4.48 -8.19
N PHE A 138 12.41 -5.30 -7.36
CA PHE A 138 12.73 -6.67 -7.73
C PHE A 138 11.46 -7.47 -8.02
N CYS A 139 10.46 -7.36 -7.15
CA CYS A 139 9.18 -8.03 -7.31
C CYS A 139 8.31 -7.48 -8.44
N ASP A 140 8.56 -6.27 -8.96
CA ASP A 140 7.97 -5.79 -10.21
C ASP A 140 8.56 -6.51 -11.43
N VAL A 141 9.88 -6.67 -11.46
CA VAL A 141 10.58 -7.28 -12.61
C VAL A 141 10.37 -8.80 -12.67
N THR A 142 10.34 -9.49 -11.53
CA THR A 142 10.19 -10.95 -11.48
C THR A 142 8.86 -11.41 -12.05
N VAL A 143 7.76 -10.68 -11.77
CA VAL A 143 6.42 -10.93 -12.34
C VAL A 143 6.41 -10.79 -13.86
N VAL A 144 7.20 -9.88 -14.41
CA VAL A 144 7.26 -9.64 -15.86
C VAL A 144 8.11 -10.69 -16.58
N LYS A 145 9.19 -11.16 -15.96
CA LYS A 145 10.19 -12.01 -16.63
C LYS A 145 10.04 -13.51 -16.37
N ASN A 146 9.20 -13.93 -15.42
CA ASN A 146 8.98 -15.35 -15.04
C ASN A 146 10.28 -16.15 -14.77
N SER A 147 11.42 -15.49 -14.56
CA SER A 147 12.71 -16.10 -14.23
C SER A 147 13.74 -15.01 -13.96
N THR A 148 13.97 -14.71 -12.69
CA THR A 148 15.12 -13.93 -12.22
C THR A 148 15.66 -14.62 -10.97
N ALA A 149 16.98 -14.66 -10.83
CA ALA A 149 17.63 -15.23 -9.65
C ALA A 149 17.19 -14.53 -8.36
N ASP A 150 17.16 -15.28 -7.25
CA ASP A 150 16.77 -14.77 -5.94
C ASP A 150 17.63 -13.57 -5.50
N LYS A 151 17.00 -12.64 -4.79
CA LYS A 151 17.70 -11.47 -4.25
C LYS A 151 18.10 -11.73 -2.80
N ARG A 152 19.40 -11.69 -2.52
CA ARG A 152 19.96 -11.93 -1.18
C ARG A 152 20.32 -10.61 -0.51
N PHE A 153 20.00 -10.49 0.78
CA PHE A 153 20.39 -9.39 1.63
C PHE A 153 21.19 -9.95 2.81
N GLY A 154 22.45 -9.54 2.93
CA GLY A 154 23.31 -9.97 4.02
C GLY A 154 22.80 -9.49 5.38
N ALA A 155 23.26 -10.16 6.43
CA ALA A 155 23.00 -9.77 7.80
C ALA A 155 23.52 -8.34 8.06
N SER A 156 22.81 -7.63 8.92
CA SER A 156 23.21 -6.32 9.43
C SER A 156 22.92 -6.25 10.92
N ARG A 157 23.20 -5.10 11.53
CA ARG A 157 22.82 -4.86 12.93
C ARG A 157 21.30 -4.83 13.18
N TRP A 158 20.46 -4.69 12.15
CA TRP A 158 18.99 -4.59 12.29
C TRP A 158 18.21 -5.76 11.69
N ASN A 159 18.90 -6.70 11.02
CA ASN A 159 18.28 -7.85 10.37
C ASN A 159 19.27 -9.01 10.23
N ASP A 160 18.77 -10.23 10.33
CA ASP A 160 19.51 -11.42 9.91
C ASP A 160 19.63 -11.47 8.38
N GLU A 161 20.48 -12.36 7.85
CA GLU A 161 20.53 -12.60 6.41
C GLU A 161 19.20 -13.20 5.92
N PHE A 162 18.68 -12.69 4.79
CA PHE A 162 17.44 -13.20 4.20
C PHE A 162 17.45 -13.16 2.67
N VAL A 163 16.50 -13.88 2.07
CA VAL A 163 16.36 -14.05 0.62
C VAL A 163 14.95 -13.71 0.19
N ILE A 164 14.84 -12.93 -0.89
CA ILE A 164 13.59 -12.65 -1.58
C ILE A 164 13.54 -13.49 -2.85
N ASP A 165 12.67 -14.49 -2.86
CA ASP A 165 12.44 -15.40 -3.99
C ASP A 165 11.17 -15.03 -4.77
N GLY A 166 10.91 -15.78 -5.85
CA GLY A 166 9.70 -15.58 -6.65
C GLY A 166 8.39 -15.81 -5.87
N LYS A 167 8.39 -16.71 -4.87
CA LYS A 167 7.21 -16.98 -4.04
C LYS A 167 6.88 -15.79 -3.14
N PHE A 168 7.90 -15.21 -2.49
CA PHE A 168 7.77 -14.00 -1.71
C PHE A 168 7.19 -12.86 -2.56
N CYS A 169 7.73 -12.65 -3.76
CA CYS A 169 7.18 -11.65 -4.68
C CYS A 169 5.74 -11.94 -5.10
N GLY A 170 5.37 -13.22 -5.27
CA GLY A 170 3.98 -13.61 -5.52
C GLY A 170 3.03 -13.18 -4.39
N VAL A 171 3.43 -13.40 -3.14
CA VAL A 171 2.67 -12.97 -1.95
C VAL A 171 2.64 -11.44 -1.85
N LEU A 172 3.78 -10.77 -1.97
CA LEU A 172 3.87 -9.31 -1.86
C LEU A 172 3.07 -8.57 -2.95
N ASN A 173 3.01 -9.12 -4.17
CA ASN A 173 2.21 -8.58 -5.26
C ASN A 173 0.73 -8.99 -5.20
N THR A 174 0.37 -9.89 -4.30
CA THR A 174 -1.02 -10.31 -4.17
C THR A 174 -1.86 -9.16 -3.66
N ARG A 175 -2.88 -8.77 -4.42
CA ARG A 175 -3.99 -7.97 -3.88
C ARG A 175 -4.78 -8.87 -2.93
N HIS A 176 -4.42 -8.87 -1.65
CA HIS A 176 -4.93 -9.83 -0.66
C HIS A 176 -6.46 -9.93 -0.70
N LEU A 177 -7.18 -8.81 -0.81
CA LEU A 177 -8.63 -8.79 -0.96
C LEU A 177 -9.15 -9.47 -2.24
N HIS A 178 -8.44 -9.37 -3.37
CA HIS A 178 -8.83 -10.10 -4.58
C HIS A 178 -8.55 -11.61 -4.44
N SER A 179 -7.46 -12.00 -3.78
CA SER A 179 -7.19 -13.41 -3.51
C SER A 179 -8.14 -14.01 -2.49
N LEU A 180 -8.47 -13.32 -1.40
CA LEU A 180 -9.50 -13.72 -0.45
C LEU A 180 -10.86 -13.83 -1.13
N LYS A 181 -11.24 -12.86 -1.98
CA LYS A 181 -12.46 -12.95 -2.79
C LYS A 181 -12.44 -14.17 -3.72
N ARG A 182 -11.33 -14.47 -4.39
CA ARG A 182 -11.20 -15.67 -5.23
C ARG A 182 -11.34 -16.95 -4.42
N MET A 183 -10.60 -17.09 -3.32
CA MET A 183 -10.67 -18.27 -2.45
C MET A 183 -12.07 -18.45 -1.86
N HIS A 184 -12.71 -17.38 -1.39
CA HIS A 184 -14.09 -17.44 -0.92
C HIS A 184 -15.06 -17.87 -2.03
N VAL A 185 -14.93 -17.32 -3.24
CA VAL A 185 -15.76 -17.72 -4.39
C VAL A 185 -15.51 -19.18 -4.79
N GLU A 186 -14.27 -19.65 -4.74
CA GLU A 186 -13.91 -21.05 -5.02
C GLU A 186 -14.46 -22.01 -3.96
N GLU A 187 -14.39 -21.61 -2.68
CA GLU A 187 -14.98 -22.35 -1.56
C GLU A 187 -16.51 -22.41 -1.66
N LEU A 188 -17.15 -21.28 -1.97
CA LEU A 188 -18.59 -21.24 -2.28
C LEU A 188 -18.94 -22.18 -3.44
N ARG A 189 -18.13 -22.21 -4.51
CA ARG A 189 -18.34 -23.13 -5.64
C ARG A 189 -18.16 -24.60 -5.23
N LYS A 190 -17.16 -24.93 -4.41
CA LYS A 190 -16.94 -26.28 -3.87
C LYS A 190 -18.11 -26.74 -3.00
N ASN A 191 -18.69 -25.83 -2.22
CA ASN A 191 -19.85 -26.08 -1.38
C ASN A 191 -21.19 -25.98 -2.15
N GLY A 192 -21.15 -26.01 -3.49
CA GLY A 192 -22.35 -26.04 -4.33
C GLY A 192 -23.10 -24.71 -4.46
N VAL A 193 -22.57 -23.62 -3.90
CA VAL A 193 -23.16 -22.28 -4.01
C VAL A 193 -22.81 -21.70 -5.38
N ASN A 194 -23.76 -21.80 -6.31
CA ASN A 194 -23.66 -21.14 -7.61
C ASN A 194 -24.13 -19.69 -7.48
N MET A 195 -23.20 -18.73 -7.41
CA MET A 195 -23.53 -17.31 -7.37
C MET A 195 -23.88 -16.82 -8.80
N PRO A 196 -25.15 -16.46 -9.10
CA PRO A 196 -25.51 -15.97 -10.42
C PRO A 196 -24.80 -14.64 -10.70
N TRP A 197 -24.41 -14.42 -11.96
CA TRP A 197 -23.78 -13.17 -12.37
C TRP A 197 -24.73 -12.00 -12.06
N PRO A 198 -24.32 -10.99 -11.26
CA PRO A 198 -25.23 -9.94 -10.87
C PRO A 198 -25.68 -9.18 -12.13
N LYS A 199 -26.99 -9.01 -12.34
CA LYS A 199 -27.55 -8.35 -13.54
C LYS A 199 -27.05 -6.91 -13.72
N TRP A 200 -26.60 -6.27 -12.64
CA TRP A 200 -26.05 -4.91 -12.62
C TRP A 200 -24.54 -4.85 -12.91
N LEU A 201 -23.86 -6.00 -12.94
CA LEU A 201 -22.48 -6.12 -13.38
C LEU A 201 -22.53 -6.54 -14.85
N GLY A 202 -21.94 -5.76 -15.75
CA GLY A 202 -21.91 -6.05 -17.20
C GLY A 202 -21.46 -7.49 -17.51
N PRO A 203 -21.74 -8.02 -18.72
CA PRO A 203 -21.59 -9.44 -19.02
C PRO A 203 -20.21 -9.98 -18.64
N PRO A 204 -20.12 -11.22 -18.13
CA PRO A 204 -18.87 -11.76 -17.62
C PRO A 204 -17.79 -11.74 -18.71
N PRO A 205 -16.52 -11.44 -18.35
CA PRO A 205 -15.43 -11.47 -19.31
C PRO A 205 -15.36 -12.87 -19.93
N LYS A 206 -15.41 -12.93 -21.27
CA LYS A 206 -15.30 -14.19 -22.00
C LYS A 206 -13.98 -14.86 -21.59
N LYS A 207 -14.03 -16.13 -21.18
CA LYS A 207 -12.82 -16.91 -20.92
C LYS A 207 -11.91 -16.77 -22.14
N PRO A 208 -10.60 -16.47 -21.99
CA PRO A 208 -9.69 -16.53 -23.12
C PRO A 208 -9.81 -17.94 -23.70
N ALA A 209 -10.18 -18.02 -24.98
CA ALA A 209 -10.38 -19.29 -25.65
C ALA A 209 -9.14 -20.15 -25.46
N ASP A 210 -9.33 -21.41 -25.05
CA ASP A 210 -8.30 -22.43 -25.16
C ASP A 210 -7.80 -22.37 -26.60
N LYS A 211 -6.57 -21.88 -26.78
CA LYS A 211 -5.88 -21.97 -28.06
C LYS A 211 -5.68 -23.46 -28.31
N LYS A 212 -6.63 -24.10 -29.00
CA LYS A 212 -6.40 -25.39 -29.65
C LYS A 212 -5.12 -25.24 -30.47
N GLN A 213 -4.07 -25.92 -30.03
CA GLN A 213 -2.90 -26.20 -30.86
C GLN A 213 -3.39 -26.71 -32.21
N PRO A 214 -2.93 -26.17 -33.34
CA PRO A 214 -3.17 -26.82 -34.61
C PRO A 214 -2.54 -28.21 -34.56
N GLN A 215 -3.35 -29.25 -34.78
CA GLN A 215 -2.85 -30.59 -35.03
C GLN A 215 -2.00 -30.61 -36.32
N PRO A 216 -1.00 -31.49 -36.41
CA PRO A 216 -0.10 -31.53 -37.56
C PRO A 216 -0.85 -32.06 -38.78
N GLN A 217 -1.03 -31.23 -39.80
CA GLN A 217 -1.48 -31.68 -41.11
C GLN A 217 -0.31 -32.31 -41.87
N SER A 218 -0.55 -33.54 -42.32
CA SER A 218 0.30 -34.34 -43.21
C SER A 218 0.60 -33.61 -44.52
N LYS A 219 1.89 -33.59 -44.91
CA LYS A 219 2.39 -33.04 -46.19
C LYS A 219 1.77 -33.75 -47.40
N PRO A 220 1.44 -33.02 -48.47
CA PRO A 220 1.51 -33.53 -49.83
C PRO A 220 2.81 -33.11 -50.53
N ALA A 221 3.16 -33.88 -51.57
CA ALA A 221 4.48 -34.01 -52.16
C ALA A 221 5.05 -32.80 -52.93
N GLU A 222 6.36 -32.86 -53.01
CA GLU A 222 7.38 -32.08 -53.70
C GLU A 222 7.08 -31.61 -55.14
N LYS A 223 7.37 -30.34 -55.42
CA LYS A 223 7.82 -29.86 -56.75
C LYS A 223 9.07 -28.99 -56.58
N GLN A 224 10.18 -29.49 -57.10
CA GLN A 224 11.49 -28.85 -57.10
C GLN A 224 11.47 -27.56 -57.96
N LYS A 225 12.05 -26.47 -57.44
CA LYS A 225 12.47 -25.31 -58.23
C LYS A 225 13.99 -25.16 -58.16
N PRO A 226 14.66 -24.77 -59.27
CA PRO A 226 16.11 -24.89 -59.43
C PRO A 226 16.90 -23.89 -58.57
N LYS A 227 18.08 -24.35 -58.10
CA LYS A 227 19.03 -23.60 -57.27
C LYS A 227 19.70 -22.46 -58.07
N PRO A 228 19.85 -21.24 -57.50
CA PRO A 228 20.72 -20.22 -58.05
C PRO A 228 22.21 -20.52 -57.76
N PRO A 229 23.14 -20.08 -58.63
CA PRO A 229 24.54 -20.52 -58.61
C PRO A 229 25.38 -19.89 -57.51
N VAL A 230 26.32 -20.71 -57.01
CA VAL A 230 27.27 -20.48 -55.93
C VAL A 230 28.29 -19.41 -56.30
N LYS A 231 28.41 -18.36 -55.48
CA LYS A 231 29.56 -17.43 -55.52
C LYS A 231 30.71 -18.00 -54.70
N ARG A 232 31.84 -18.21 -55.37
CA ARG A 232 33.09 -18.77 -54.82
C ARG A 232 33.69 -17.87 -53.74
N THR A 233 34.03 -18.49 -52.62
CA THR A 233 34.85 -17.95 -51.53
C THR A 233 36.30 -17.78 -51.99
N VAL A 234 36.85 -16.59 -51.82
CA VAL A 234 38.29 -16.32 -52.01
C VAL A 234 39.00 -16.52 -50.67
N THR A 235 39.92 -17.49 -50.66
CA THR A 235 40.78 -17.83 -49.52
C THR A 235 41.94 -16.84 -49.44
N VAL A 236 42.01 -16.04 -48.37
CA VAL A 236 43.20 -15.22 -48.07
C VAL A 236 44.15 -16.05 -47.21
N LYS A 237 45.33 -16.37 -47.76
CA LYS A 237 46.42 -17.05 -47.05
C LYS A 237 47.09 -16.10 -46.05
N ARG A 238 47.23 -16.59 -44.82
CA ARG A 238 47.99 -16.00 -43.71
C ARG A 238 49.49 -16.14 -43.97
N ILE A 239 50.22 -15.03 -44.07
CA ILE A 239 51.69 -14.99 -44.01
C ILE A 239 52.11 -14.63 -42.57
N LYS A 240 53.10 -15.35 -42.03
CA LYS A 240 53.74 -15.11 -40.71
C LYS A 240 55.10 -14.39 -40.89
N SER A 241 55.54 -13.78 -39.78
CA SER A 241 56.84 -13.13 -39.48
C SER A 241 56.90 -11.63 -39.84
N SER A 242 57.52 -10.72 -39.10
CA SER A 242 58.60 -10.79 -38.09
C SER A 242 58.65 -9.53 -37.21
N LYS A 243 58.90 -9.72 -35.91
CA LYS A 243 59.65 -8.88 -34.93
C LYS A 243 60.42 -7.64 -35.44
N LYS A 244 60.21 -6.46 -34.81
CA LYS A 244 61.21 -5.42 -34.40
C LYS A 244 60.49 -4.28 -33.64
N ARG A 245 60.56 -4.16 -32.30
CA ARG A 245 61.53 -3.44 -31.42
C ARG A 245 61.76 -1.94 -31.72
N ARG A 246 61.64 -1.14 -30.64
CA ARG A 246 62.08 0.27 -30.41
C ARG A 246 61.18 1.36 -31.03
N HIS A 247 60.83 2.47 -30.39
CA HIS A 247 61.24 3.13 -29.14
C HIS A 247 60.00 3.73 -28.47
#